data_AF-A0A3D0Y0L2-F1
#
_entry.id   AF-A0A3D0Y0L2-F1
#
_cell.length_a   1.000
_cell.length_b   1.000
_cell.length_c   1.000
_cell.angle_alpha   90.00
_cell.angle_beta   90.00
_cell.angle_gamma   90.00
#
_symmetry.space_group_name_H-M   'P 1'
#
loop_
_entity.id
_entity.type
_entity.pdbx_description
1 polymer ?
#
loop_
_entity_poly.entity_id
_entity_poly.type
_entity_poly.pdbx_seq_one_letter_code
_entity_poly.pdbx_strand_id
1 'polypeptide(L)' 'MNGREENVKNVYKIQNMDKIINKKILIVDDIFTTGATLNECSKLLKQSGAEKVDVFTIAKD' A
#
# COMPACT_ATOMS: atom_id res chain seq x y z
N MET A 1 3.20 8.31 23.31
CA MET A 1 2.73 6.93 23.08
C MET A 1 1.27 6.94 23.49
N ASN A 2 0.25 6.99 22.64
CA ASN A 2 -0.04 6.22 21.42
C ASN A 2 -1.14 6.98 20.66
N GLY A 3 -1.10 7.02 19.33
CA GLY A 3 -2.23 7.62 18.60
C GLY A 3 -2.05 7.78 17.10
N ARG A 4 -1.36 6.86 16.41
CA ARG A 4 -1.33 6.86 14.93
C ARG A 4 -1.36 5.46 14.30
N GLU A 5 -0.96 4.42 15.01
CA GLU A 5 -0.90 3.06 14.43
C GLU A 5 -2.27 2.35 14.34
N GLU A 6 -3.28 2.78 15.10
CA GLU A 6 -4.62 2.16 15.06
C GLU A 6 -5.51 2.71 13.94
N ASN A 7 -5.30 3.94 13.46
CA ASN A 7 -6.20 4.57 12.47
C ASN A 7 -5.99 4.12 11.02
N VAL A 8 -4.94 3.33 10.73
CA VAL A 8 -4.61 2.92 9.34
C VAL A 8 -4.88 1.42 9.09
N LYS A 9 -5.15 0.63 10.13
CA LYS A 9 -5.58 -0.76 9.96
C LYS A 9 -7.01 -0.77 9.40
N ASN A 10 -7.20 -1.44 8.25
CA ASN A 10 -8.49 -1.65 7.58
C ASN A 10 -9.15 -0.42 6.92
N VAL A 11 -8.46 0.70 6.71
CA VAL A 11 -9.02 1.84 5.93
C VAL A 11 -8.99 1.61 4.41
N TYR A 12 -8.17 0.67 3.93
CA TYR A 12 -8.03 0.38 2.50
C TYR A 12 -8.76 -0.92 2.12
N LYS A 13 -9.34 -0.95 0.91
CA LYS A 13 -10.02 -2.12 0.34
C LYS A 13 -9.72 -2.27 -1.16
N ILE A 14 -9.66 -3.51 -1.64
CA ILE A 14 -9.58 -3.79 -3.08
C ILE A 14 -10.99 -3.70 -3.68
N GLN A 15 -11.12 -2.91 -4.75
CA GLN A 15 -12.40 -2.76 -5.46
C GLN A 15 -12.57 -3.78 -6.59
N ASN A 16 -11.47 -4.17 -7.25
CA ASN A 16 -11.51 -5.09 -8.38
C ASN A 16 -10.30 -6.02 -8.32
N MET A 17 -10.54 -7.30 -8.01
CA MET A 17 -9.49 -8.29 -7.82
C MET A 17 -8.84 -8.73 -9.14
N ASP A 18 -9.58 -8.72 -10.25
CA ASP A 18 -9.07 -9.10 -11.58
C ASP A 18 -7.99 -8.14 -12.08
N LYS A 19 -7.99 -6.90 -11.60
CA LYS A 19 -6.94 -5.91 -11.86
C LYS A 19 -5.68 -6.13 -11.03
N ILE A 20 -5.70 -7.02 -10.04
CA ILE A 20 -4.61 -7.24 -9.08
C ILE A 20 -3.92 -8.59 -9.32
N ILE A 21 -4.70 -9.65 -9.50
CA ILE A 21 -4.19 -11.02 -9.59
C ILE A 21 -3.16 -11.17 -10.71
N ASN A 22 -1.99 -11.72 -10.36
CA ASN A 22 -0.85 -11.96 -11.26
C ASN A 22 -0.38 -10.68 -11.99
N LYS A 23 -0.57 -9.50 -11.38
CA LYS A 23 -0.07 -8.24 -11.91
C LYS A 23 1.16 -7.75 -11.14
N LYS A 24 2.03 -7.05 -11.86
CA LYS A 24 3.10 -6.23 -11.28
C LYS A 24 2.57 -4.82 -11.10
N ILE A 25 2.55 -4.33 -9.87
CA ILE A 25 1.89 -3.08 -9.49
C ILE A 25 2.94 -2.12 -8.94
N LEU A 26 2.93 -0.88 -9.46
CA LEU A 26 3.71 0.22 -8.91
C LEU A 26 2.76 1.15 -8.16
N ILE A 27 2.98 1.33 -6.86
CA ILE A 27 2.30 2.35 -6.07
C ILE A 27 3.10 3.65 -6.19
N VAL A 28 2.42 4.75 -6.50
CA VAL A 28 3.01 6.08 -6.63
C VAL A 28 2.40 6.99 -5.56
N ASP A 29 3.26 7.70 -4.83
CA ASP A 29 2.87 8.67 -3.81
C ASP A 29 3.82 9.88 -3.85
N ASP A 30 3.43 11.01 -3.26
CA ASP A 30 4.28 12.21 -3.26
C ASP A 30 5.40 12.13 -2.21
N ILE A 31 5.07 11.76 -0.97
CA ILE A 31 6.03 11.72 0.15
C ILE A 31 5.94 10.44 0.98
N PHE A 32 7.11 9.82 1.20
CA PHE A 32 7.25 8.72 2.14
C PHE A 32 7.60 9.27 3.53
N THR A 33 6.69 9.16 4.49
CA THR A 33 6.97 9.51 5.91
C THR A 33 7.21 8.24 6.74
N THR A 34 6.27 7.84 7.60
CA THR A 34 6.36 6.59 8.37
C THR A 34 6.19 5.33 7.52
N GLY A 35 5.77 5.49 6.27
CA GLY A 35 5.44 4.40 5.36
C GLY A 35 4.12 3.67 5.68
N ALA A 36 3.36 4.11 6.68
CA ALA A 36 2.14 3.40 7.13
C ALA A 36 1.14 3.16 5.99
N THR A 37 0.86 4.19 5.18
CA THR A 37 -0.03 4.10 4.01
C THR A 37 0.48 3.12 2.97
N LEU A 38 1.74 3.27 2.54
CA LEU A 38 2.34 2.47 1.49
C LEU A 38 2.52 1.00 1.92
N ASN A 39 2.81 0.76 3.20
CA ASN A 39 2.92 -0.59 3.77
C ASN A 39 1.56 -1.30 3.81
N GLU A 40 0.50 -0.64 4.30
CA GLU A 40 -0.84 -1.24 4.33
C GLU A 40 -1.39 -1.51 2.92
N CYS A 41 -1.25 -0.56 1.99
CA CYS A 41 -1.63 -0.76 0.58
C CYS A 41 -0.84 -1.90 -0.06
N SER A 42 0.49 -1.94 0.12
CA SER A 42 1.33 -2.99 -0.44
C SER A 42 0.97 -4.37 0.11
N LYS A 43 0.68 -4.46 1.41
CA LYS A 43 0.23 -5.68 2.06
C LYS A 43 -1.09 -6.16 1.48
N LEU A 44 -2.07 -5.27 1.35
CA LEU A 44 -3.38 -5.59 0.80
C LEU A 44 -3.29 -6.09 -0.66
N LEU A 45 -2.46 -5.46 -1.49
CA LEU A 45 -2.24 -5.86 -2.88
C LEU A 45 -1.58 -7.24 -2.98
N LYS A 46 -0.54 -7.50 -2.17
CA LYS A 46 0.11 -8.82 -2.12
C LYS A 46 -0.84 -9.91 -1.64
N GLN A 47 -1.61 -9.64 -0.58
CA GLN A 47 -2.63 -10.56 -0.08
C GLN A 47 -3.74 -10.84 -1.10
N SER A 48 -3.95 -9.92 -2.05
CA SER A 48 -4.94 -10.04 -3.12
C SER A 48 -4.38 -10.67 -4.41
N GLY A 49 -3.16 -11.22 -4.37
CA GLY A 49 -2.58 -12.00 -5.46
C GLY A 49 -1.72 -11.22 -6.45
N ALA A 50 -1.26 -10.01 -6.10
CA ALA A 50 -0.28 -9.31 -6.93
C ALA A 50 1.03 -10.12 -7.04
N GLU A 51 1.57 -10.26 -8.25
CA GLU A 51 2.85 -10.94 -8.51
C GLU A 51 4.02 -10.14 -7.91
N LYS A 52 3.96 -8.82 -8.06
CA LYS A 52 4.97 -7.89 -7.54
C LYS A 52 4.30 -6.58 -7.13
N VAL A 53 4.79 -6.00 -6.04
CA VAL A 53 4.41 -4.65 -5.62
C VAL A 53 5.68 -3.85 -5.35
N ASP A 54 5.87 -2.79 -6.13
CA ASP A 54 6.94 -1.81 -5.97
C ASP A 54 6.33 -0.46 -5.54
N VAL A 55 7.15 0.41 -4.97
CA VAL A 55 6.75 1.74 -4.48
C VAL A 55 7.69 2.78 -5.05
N PHE A 56 7.14 3.88 -5.53
CA PHE A 56 7.89 5.06 -5.97
C PHE A 56 7.33 6.31 -5.29
N THR A 57 8.20 7.08 -4.64
CA THR A 57 7.86 8.35 -4.02
C THR A 57 8.80 9.46 -4.48
N ILE A 58 8.31 10.69 -4.53
CA ILE A 58 9.10 11.85 -4.96
C ILE A 58 10.06 12.28 -3.84
N ALA A 59 9.58 12.24 -2.59
CA ALA A 59 10.37 12.61 -1.43
C ALA A 59 10.27 11.55 -0.31
N LYS A 60 11.23 11.61 0.61
CA LYS A 60 11.20 10.87 1.88
C LYS A 60 11.55 11.84 3.01
N ASP A 61 10.75 11.81 4.07
CA ASP A 61 10.98 12.49 5.35
C ASP A 61 11.76 11.58 6.32
#